data_AF-A0A1M6QCI0-F1
#
_entry.id   AF-A0A1M6QCI0-F1
#
_cell.length_a   1.000
_cell.length_b   1.000
_cell.length_c   1.000
_cell.angle_alpha   90.00
_cell.angle_beta   90.00
_cell.angle_gamma   90.00
#
_symmetry.space_group_name_H-M   'P 1'
#
loop_
_entity.id
_entity.type
_entity.pdbx_description
1 polymer ?
#
loop_
_entity_poly.entity_id
_entity_poly.type
_entity_poly.pdbx_seq_one_letter_code
_entity_poly.pdbx_strand_id
1 'polypeptide(L)'
;MQLHIRQKQDPVTLYLERQKESYLSRAAQETPFYEAYYMQCIESTVADGYEMFLLDFSRENYFRANVERLDLESGKRFFKLAGIHHTIRVVRRRKKQLDWEEMSASMARVYELDEKERQMADILYRCASLYQSGFADLFARTTARYLFHTLEMTPQTLAFLLNFWYNSYSSFMASFVGYVPFHIRLQKASGS
;
A
#
# COMPACT_ATOMS: atom_id res chain seq x y z
N MET A 1 -38.65 18.46 12.39
CA MET A 1 -37.33 18.90 12.89
C MET A 1 -36.27 18.28 11.99
N GLN A 2 -35.75 19.02 11.02
CA GLN A 2 -34.70 18.53 10.13
C GLN A 2 -33.39 18.46 10.91
N LEU A 3 -32.92 17.24 11.19
CA LEU A 3 -31.58 16.99 11.72
C LEU A 3 -30.57 17.33 10.61
N HIS A 4 -30.07 18.56 10.61
CA HIS A 4 -28.85 18.92 9.88
C HIS A 4 -27.66 18.27 10.60
N ILE A 5 -27.45 16.97 10.37
CA ILE A 5 -26.19 16.32 10.72
C ILE A 5 -25.18 16.79 9.68
N ARG A 6 -24.52 17.92 9.93
CA ARG A 6 -23.18 18.14 9.37
C ARG A 6 -22.30 17.06 9.99
N GLN A 7 -22.17 15.91 9.32
CA GLN A 7 -21.12 14.95 9.63
C GLN A 7 -19.80 15.71 9.45
N LYS A 8 -19.16 16.06 10.56
CA LYS A 8 -17.80 16.56 10.57
C LYS A 8 -16.98 15.42 9.94
N GLN A 9 -16.57 15.57 8.69
CA GLN A 9 -15.79 14.54 8.00
C GLN A 9 -14.58 14.21 8.88
N ASP A 10 -14.41 12.92 9.16
CA ASP A 10 -13.29 12.46 9.96
C ASP A 10 -11.97 12.85 9.26
N PRO A 11 -10.98 13.42 9.98
CA PRO A 11 -9.71 13.83 9.39
C PRO A 11 -9.01 12.73 8.59
N VAL A 12 -9.13 11.47 9.02
CA VAL A 12 -8.56 10.31 8.32
C VAL A 12 -9.21 10.14 6.95
N THR A 13 -10.54 10.21 6.87
CA THR A 13 -11.28 10.15 5.60
C THR A 13 -10.80 11.25 4.64
N LEU A 14 -10.63 12.47 5.16
CA LEU A 14 -10.11 13.58 4.37
C LEU A 14 -8.68 13.31 3.86
N TYR A 15 -7.81 12.75 4.69
CA TYR A 15 -6.43 12.48 4.30
C TYR A 15 -6.32 11.34 3.28
N LEU A 16 -7.11 10.28 3.42
CA LEU A 16 -7.10 9.14 2.51
C LEU A 16 -7.71 9.49 1.15
N GLU A 17 -8.91 10.06 1.11
CA GLU A 17 -9.63 10.34 -0.14
C GLU A 17 -8.96 11.45 -0.95
N ARG A 18 -8.48 12.51 -0.28
CA ARG A 18 -7.80 13.61 -0.99
C ARG A 18 -6.52 13.15 -1.69
N GLN A 19 -5.84 12.17 -1.14
CA GLN A 19 -4.60 11.64 -1.71
C GLN A 19 -4.88 10.62 -2.81
N LYS A 20 -5.88 9.78 -2.60
CA LYS A 20 -6.36 8.78 -3.56
C LYS A 20 -6.49 9.37 -4.97
N GLU A 21 -7.20 10.49 -5.12
CA GLU A 21 -7.44 11.10 -6.43
C GLU A 21 -6.14 11.45 -7.16
N SER A 22 -5.16 12.02 -6.45
CA SER A 22 -3.86 12.38 -7.03
C SER A 22 -3.06 11.16 -7.49
N TYR A 23 -3.11 10.06 -6.73
CA TYR A 23 -2.44 8.82 -7.08
C TYR A 23 -3.14 8.10 -8.24
N LEU A 24 -4.48 8.08 -8.26
CA LEU A 24 -5.25 7.51 -9.37
C LEU A 24 -4.99 8.25 -10.68
N SER A 25 -4.95 9.58 -10.65
CA SER A 25 -4.66 10.39 -11.84
C SER A 25 -3.28 10.08 -12.43
N ARG A 26 -2.28 9.82 -11.59
CA ARG A 26 -0.95 9.39 -12.05
C ARG A 26 -0.93 7.95 -12.54
N ALA A 27 -1.61 7.04 -11.85
CA ALA A 27 -1.73 5.65 -12.27
C ALA A 27 -2.38 5.52 -13.67
N ALA A 28 -3.38 6.36 -13.97
CA ALA A 28 -4.04 6.42 -15.29
C ALA A 28 -3.13 6.83 -16.45
N GLN A 29 -1.91 7.32 -16.17
CA GLN A 29 -0.92 7.69 -17.20
C GLN A 29 0.07 6.54 -17.49
N GLU A 30 -0.01 5.44 -16.75
CA GLU A 30 0.88 4.30 -16.94
C GLU A 30 0.37 3.35 -18.04
N THR A 31 1.18 2.35 -18.40
CA THR A 31 0.75 1.34 -19.37
C THR A 31 -0.41 0.50 -18.82
N PRO A 32 -1.25 -0.13 -19.67
CA PRO A 32 -2.52 -0.73 -19.22
C PRO A 32 -2.41 -1.74 -18.07
N PHE A 33 -1.29 -2.48 -17.97
CA PHE A 33 -1.06 -3.38 -16.84
C PHE A 33 -0.71 -2.62 -15.55
N TYR A 34 0.22 -1.66 -15.63
CA TYR A 34 0.65 -0.86 -14.48
C TYR A 34 -0.47 0.06 -13.99
N GLU A 35 -1.24 0.66 -14.91
CA GLU A 35 -2.46 1.40 -14.60
C GLU A 35 -3.41 0.56 -13.75
N ALA A 36 -3.87 -0.59 -14.26
CA ALA A 36 -4.81 -1.45 -13.54
C ALA A 36 -4.25 -1.94 -12.20
N TYR A 37 -2.95 -2.27 -12.16
CA TYR A 37 -2.26 -2.70 -10.95
C TYR A 37 -2.26 -1.62 -9.86
N TYR A 38 -1.80 -0.41 -10.20
CA TYR A 38 -1.68 0.67 -9.22
C TYR A 38 -3.03 1.25 -8.84
N MET A 39 -3.99 1.36 -9.77
CA MET A 39 -5.36 1.76 -9.42
C MET A 39 -5.96 0.81 -8.38
N GLN A 40 -5.85 -0.50 -8.59
CA GLN A 40 -6.34 -1.47 -7.61
C GLN A 40 -5.56 -1.42 -6.29
N CYS A 41 -4.25 -1.19 -6.33
CA CYS A 41 -3.43 -1.02 -5.14
C CYS A 41 -3.87 0.20 -4.31
N ILE A 42 -4.13 1.33 -4.97
CA ILE A 42 -4.58 2.58 -4.35
C ILE A 42 -5.96 2.38 -3.71
N GLU A 43 -6.93 1.81 -4.44
CA GLU A 43 -8.26 1.50 -3.92
C GLU A 43 -8.21 0.57 -2.71
N SER A 44 -7.38 -0.48 -2.78
CA SER A 44 -7.19 -1.42 -1.66
C SER A 44 -6.55 -0.73 -0.46
N THR A 45 -5.62 0.20 -0.68
CA THR A 45 -4.98 0.96 0.40
C THR A 45 -5.96 1.89 1.11
N VAL A 46 -6.90 2.50 0.38
CA VAL A 46 -7.98 3.30 0.98
C VAL A 46 -8.84 2.43 1.88
N ALA A 47 -9.23 1.23 1.41
CA ALA A 47 -10.00 0.27 2.20
C ALA A 47 -9.25 -0.16 3.46
N ASP A 48 -7.97 -0.53 3.34
CA ASP A 48 -7.09 -0.87 4.46
C ASP A 48 -7.02 0.29 5.47
N GLY A 49 -6.90 1.53 4.97
CA GLY A 49 -6.87 2.73 5.80
C GLY A 49 -8.18 2.91 6.58
N TYR A 50 -9.33 2.78 5.93
CA TYR A 50 -10.61 2.85 6.63
C TYR A 50 -10.75 1.78 7.70
N GLU A 51 -10.39 0.55 7.39
CA GLU A 51 -10.45 -0.55 8.34
C GLU A 51 -9.56 -0.28 9.55
N MET A 52 -8.28 0.03 9.32
CA MET A 52 -7.29 0.11 10.38
C MET A 52 -7.37 1.39 11.22
N PHE A 53 -7.71 2.53 10.61
CA PHE A 53 -7.75 3.80 11.33
C PHE A 53 -9.12 4.08 11.97
N LEU A 54 -10.22 3.61 11.37
CA LEU A 54 -11.58 3.99 11.79
C LEU A 54 -12.42 2.84 12.35
N LEU A 55 -12.36 1.66 11.74
CA LEU A 55 -13.35 0.60 11.98
C LEU A 55 -12.88 -0.51 12.92
N ASP A 56 -11.58 -0.80 12.96
CA ASP A 56 -11.03 -1.79 13.87
C ASP A 56 -10.73 -1.13 15.23
N PHE A 57 -11.40 -1.59 16.28
CA PHE A 57 -11.24 -1.11 17.66
C PHE A 57 -10.45 -2.10 18.53
N SER A 58 -9.79 -3.09 17.92
CA SER A 58 -8.93 -4.01 18.66
C SER A 58 -7.84 -3.25 19.42
N ARG A 59 -7.53 -3.72 20.63
CA ARG A 59 -6.58 -3.05 21.53
C ARG A 59 -5.16 -3.05 20.95
N GLU A 60 -4.85 -4.06 20.15
CA GLU A 60 -3.56 -4.29 19.53
C GLU A 60 -3.40 -3.53 18.20
N ASN A 61 -4.44 -2.82 17.73
CA ASN A 61 -4.37 -2.04 16.51
C ASN A 61 -3.41 -0.87 16.64
N TYR A 62 -2.23 -1.05 16.05
CA TYR A 62 -1.15 -0.07 16.07
C TYR A 62 -1.52 1.25 15.37
N PHE A 63 -2.24 1.17 14.25
CA PHE A 63 -2.62 2.35 13.47
C PHE A 63 -3.59 3.23 14.26
N ARG A 64 -4.62 2.63 14.84
CA ARG A 64 -5.58 3.32 15.69
C ARG A 64 -4.96 3.89 16.95
N ALA A 65 -4.07 3.13 17.60
CA ALA A 65 -3.34 3.62 18.78
C ALA A 65 -2.49 4.87 18.49
N ASN A 66 -2.18 5.14 17.21
CA ASN A 66 -1.43 6.31 16.77
C ASN A 66 -2.26 7.30 15.93
N VAL A 67 -3.59 7.15 15.87
CA VAL A 67 -4.44 7.94 14.96
C VAL A 67 -4.38 9.44 15.25
N GLU A 68 -4.18 9.85 16.50
CA GLU A 68 -4.02 11.25 16.89
C GLU A 68 -2.76 11.91 16.30
N ARG A 69 -1.78 11.09 15.89
CA ARG A 69 -0.53 11.52 15.27
C ARG A 69 -0.62 11.51 13.74
N LEU A 70 -1.75 11.08 13.19
CA LEU A 70 -1.98 11.03 11.75
C LEU A 70 -2.18 12.44 11.22
N ASP A 71 -1.36 12.81 10.25
CA ASP A 71 -1.48 14.03 9.47
C ASP A 71 -1.47 13.71 7.97
N LEU A 72 -1.54 14.77 7.15
CA LEU A 72 -1.51 14.62 5.71
C LEU A 72 -0.25 13.89 5.23
N GLU A 73 0.91 14.19 5.79
CA GLU A 73 2.17 13.54 5.40
C GLU A 73 2.17 12.06 5.77
N SER A 74 1.67 11.70 6.95
CA SER A 74 1.50 10.31 7.38
C SER A 74 0.58 9.55 6.42
N GLY A 75 -0.53 10.17 5.99
CA GLY A 75 -1.37 9.60 4.93
C GLY A 75 -0.58 9.27 3.66
N LYS A 76 0.26 10.21 3.18
CA LYS A 76 1.06 9.99 1.96
C LYS A 76 2.02 8.84 2.16
N ARG A 77 2.69 8.81 3.32
CA ARG A 77 3.62 7.74 3.69
C ARG A 77 2.93 6.38 3.74
N PHE A 78 1.68 6.31 4.18
CA PHE A 78 0.90 5.07 4.18
C PHE A 78 0.67 4.53 2.76
N PHE A 79 0.23 5.39 1.82
CA PHE A 79 0.11 5.01 0.41
C PHE A 79 1.43 4.56 -0.20
N LYS A 80 2.50 5.31 0.05
CA LYS A 80 3.84 5.00 -0.45
C LYS A 80 4.32 3.65 0.10
N LEU A 81 4.10 3.36 1.38
CA LEU A 81 4.42 2.05 1.97
C LEU A 81 3.62 0.93 1.33
N ALA A 82 2.32 1.11 1.10
CA ALA A 82 1.50 0.10 0.41
C ALA A 82 2.01 -0.16 -1.00
N GLY A 83 2.27 0.90 -1.77
CA GLY A 83 2.88 0.82 -3.11
C GLY A 83 4.21 0.06 -3.10
N ILE A 84 5.12 0.40 -2.20
CA ILE A 84 6.43 -0.27 -2.05
C ILE A 84 6.25 -1.74 -1.68
N HIS A 85 5.47 -2.02 -0.64
CA HIS A 85 5.25 -3.39 -0.15
C HIS A 85 4.68 -4.29 -1.25
N HIS A 86 3.59 -3.84 -1.86
CA HIS A 86 2.83 -4.64 -2.83
C HIS A 86 3.64 -4.84 -4.11
N THR A 87 4.37 -3.82 -4.57
CA THR A 87 5.24 -3.89 -5.76
C THR A 87 6.38 -4.88 -5.54
N ILE A 88 7.10 -4.78 -4.41
CA ILE A 88 8.16 -5.73 -4.07
C ILE A 88 7.59 -7.15 -4.04
N ARG A 89 6.46 -7.34 -3.36
CA ARG A 89 5.83 -8.67 -3.23
C ARG A 89 5.42 -9.25 -4.58
N VAL A 90 4.79 -8.48 -5.47
CA VAL A 90 4.35 -8.98 -6.78
C VAL A 90 5.53 -9.29 -7.69
N VAL A 91 6.55 -8.44 -7.74
CA VAL A 91 7.77 -8.67 -8.54
C VAL A 91 8.47 -9.92 -8.04
N ARG A 92 8.63 -10.09 -6.72
CA ARG A 92 9.24 -11.30 -6.16
C ARG A 92 8.42 -12.56 -6.46
N ARG A 93 7.09 -12.49 -6.39
CA ARG A 93 6.19 -13.61 -6.71
C ARG A 93 6.18 -13.96 -8.21
N ARG A 94 6.35 -12.96 -9.09
CA ARG A 94 6.26 -13.08 -10.55
C ARG A 94 7.58 -12.70 -11.24
N LYS A 95 8.72 -13.00 -10.63
CA LYS A 95 10.08 -12.58 -11.09
C LYS A 95 10.48 -12.97 -12.51
N LYS A 96 9.75 -13.90 -13.15
CA LYS A 96 9.96 -14.30 -14.55
C LYS A 96 9.18 -13.45 -15.55
N GLN A 97 8.23 -12.65 -15.07
CA GLN A 97 7.25 -11.90 -15.85
C GLN A 97 7.30 -10.39 -15.57
N LEU A 98 7.75 -10.01 -14.36
CA LEU A 98 7.84 -8.62 -13.92
C LEU A 98 9.27 -8.29 -13.57
N ASP A 99 9.73 -7.17 -14.11
CA ASP A 99 11.04 -6.61 -13.84
C ASP A 99 10.98 -5.56 -12.72
N TRP A 100 12.00 -5.55 -11.86
CA TRP A 100 12.04 -4.60 -10.74
C TRP A 100 12.33 -3.17 -11.20
N GLU A 101 13.23 -2.98 -12.16
CA GLU A 101 13.62 -1.65 -12.63
C GLU A 101 12.41 -0.94 -13.25
N GLU A 102 11.66 -1.64 -14.10
CA GLU A 102 10.44 -1.09 -14.71
C GLU A 102 9.36 -0.80 -13.67
N MET A 103 9.02 -1.76 -12.82
CA MET A 103 7.94 -1.57 -11.84
C MET A 103 8.31 -0.53 -10.78
N SER A 104 9.57 -0.47 -10.34
CA SER A 104 10.02 0.51 -9.37
C SER A 104 10.04 1.94 -9.94
N ALA A 105 10.37 2.11 -11.22
CA ALA A 105 10.27 3.40 -11.91
C ALA A 105 8.81 3.86 -12.03
N SER A 106 7.91 2.94 -12.39
CA SER A 106 6.46 3.22 -12.45
C SER A 106 5.90 3.57 -11.07
N MET A 107 6.22 2.77 -10.04
CA MET A 107 5.87 3.03 -8.64
C MET A 107 6.35 4.41 -8.19
N ALA A 108 7.61 4.77 -8.51
CA ALA A 108 8.19 6.05 -8.12
C ALA A 108 7.46 7.24 -8.75
N ARG A 109 6.97 7.10 -10.00
CA ARG A 109 6.14 8.13 -10.65
C ARG A 109 4.75 8.20 -10.03
N VAL A 110 4.06 7.06 -9.92
CA VAL A 110 2.68 6.99 -9.41
C VAL A 110 2.59 7.56 -8.00
N TYR A 111 3.46 7.11 -7.11
CA TYR A 111 3.45 7.49 -5.70
C TYR A 111 4.29 8.73 -5.38
N GLU A 112 4.95 9.32 -6.38
CA GLU A 112 5.84 10.48 -6.22
C GLU A 112 6.90 10.22 -5.12
N LEU A 113 7.66 9.14 -5.31
CA LEU A 113 8.73 8.77 -4.39
C LEU A 113 9.93 9.70 -4.57
N ASP A 114 10.39 10.28 -3.47
CA ASP A 114 11.64 11.03 -3.40
C ASP A 114 12.86 10.10 -3.44
N GLU A 115 14.06 10.69 -3.46
CA GLU A 115 15.32 9.95 -3.54
C GLU A 115 15.51 8.98 -2.36
N LYS A 116 15.16 9.39 -1.15
CA LYS A 116 15.30 8.57 0.06
C LYS A 116 14.30 7.43 0.07
N GLU A 117 13.09 7.68 -0.40
CA GLU A 117 12.03 6.67 -0.51
C GLU A 117 12.35 5.63 -1.60
N ARG A 118 12.93 6.05 -2.72
CA ARG A 118 13.46 5.13 -3.74
C ARG A 118 14.57 4.26 -3.18
N GLN A 119 15.52 4.87 -2.47
CA GLN A 119 16.60 4.14 -1.82
C GLN A 119 16.05 3.14 -0.77
N MET A 120 15.05 3.54 0.01
CA MET A 120 14.36 2.66 0.96
C MET A 120 13.71 1.47 0.23
N ALA A 121 13.01 1.71 -0.88
CA ALA A 121 12.39 0.66 -1.69
C ALA A 121 13.44 -0.33 -2.23
N ASP A 122 14.57 0.14 -2.72
CA ASP A 122 15.66 -0.72 -3.22
C ASP A 122 16.29 -1.57 -2.13
N ILE A 123 16.54 -1.00 -0.93
CA ILE A 123 17.07 -1.76 0.22
C ILE A 123 16.08 -2.87 0.60
N LEU A 124 14.79 -2.54 0.67
CA LEU A 124 13.74 -3.50 1.00
C LEU A 124 13.62 -4.60 -0.07
N TYR A 125 13.72 -4.25 -1.36
CA TYR A 125 13.70 -5.22 -2.46
C TYR A 125 14.90 -6.17 -2.42
N ARG A 126 16.10 -5.64 -2.15
CA ARG A 126 17.31 -6.45 -1.95
C ARG A 126 17.17 -7.39 -0.76
N CYS A 127 16.60 -6.90 0.35
CA CYS A 127 16.28 -7.73 1.52
C CYS A 127 15.34 -8.89 1.15
N ALA A 128 14.24 -8.59 0.43
CA ALA A 128 13.30 -9.59 -0.09
C ALA A 128 13.95 -10.57 -1.08
N SER A 129 15.08 -10.19 -1.67
CA SER A 129 15.84 -11.02 -2.59
C SER A 129 16.72 -12.05 -1.90
N LEU A 130 17.24 -11.72 -0.72
CA LEU A 130 18.12 -12.57 0.09
C LEU A 130 17.32 -13.49 1.03
N TYR A 131 16.36 -12.94 1.79
CA TYR A 131 15.59 -13.67 2.80
C TYR A 131 14.15 -13.15 2.91
N GLN A 132 13.16 -13.97 2.55
CA GLN A 132 11.76 -13.55 2.58
C GLN A 132 11.25 -13.20 3.99
N SER A 133 11.65 -13.95 5.01
CA SER A 133 11.31 -13.65 6.41
C SER A 133 11.94 -12.34 6.89
N GLY A 134 13.17 -12.05 6.44
CA GLY A 134 13.88 -10.81 6.74
C GLY A 134 13.18 -9.57 6.18
N PHE A 135 12.59 -9.69 4.98
CA PHE A 135 11.81 -8.59 4.40
C PHE A 135 10.59 -8.22 5.25
N ALA A 136 9.80 -9.20 5.68
CA ALA A 136 8.57 -8.91 6.42
C ALA A 136 8.85 -8.18 7.75
N ASP A 137 9.84 -8.66 8.52
CA ASP A 137 10.26 -8.01 9.77
C ASP A 137 10.82 -6.60 9.52
N LEU A 138 11.73 -6.45 8.55
CA LEU A 138 12.31 -5.15 8.21
C LEU A 138 11.24 -4.16 7.72
N PHE A 139 10.27 -4.63 6.92
CA PHE A 139 9.20 -3.80 6.40
C PHE A 139 8.24 -3.34 7.51
N ALA A 140 7.88 -4.23 8.44
CA ALA A 140 7.07 -3.88 9.60
C ALA A 140 7.74 -2.80 10.47
N ARG A 141 9.05 -2.94 10.74
CA ARG A 141 9.84 -1.92 11.45
C ARG A 141 9.91 -0.60 10.69
N THR A 142 10.10 -0.69 9.38
CA THR A 142 10.12 0.48 8.49
C THR A 142 8.77 1.21 8.53
N THR A 143 7.67 0.48 8.54
CA THR A 143 6.31 1.07 8.63
C THR A 143 6.15 1.88 9.90
N ALA A 144 6.47 1.31 11.07
CA ALA A 144 6.31 2.01 12.33
C ALA A 144 7.19 3.28 12.41
N ARG A 145 8.43 3.19 11.93
CA ARG A 145 9.38 4.30 11.95
C ARG A 145 9.06 5.38 10.92
N TYR A 146 8.66 4.99 9.72
CA TYR A 146 8.39 5.92 8.63
C TYR A 146 7.06 6.63 8.82
N LEU A 147 6.04 5.90 9.23
CA LEU A 147 4.70 6.43 9.40
C LEU A 147 4.56 7.27 10.67
N PHE A 148 5.04 6.77 11.81
CA PHE A 148 4.83 7.39 13.11
C PHE A 148 6.11 7.59 13.92
N HIS A 149 7.30 7.55 13.31
CA HIS A 149 8.56 7.80 14.03
C HIS A 149 8.78 6.92 15.27
N THR A 150 8.15 5.75 15.32
CA THR A 150 8.24 4.83 16.46
C THR A 150 9.64 4.22 16.48
N LEU A 151 10.37 4.48 17.56
CA LEU A 151 11.77 4.06 17.71
C LEU A 151 11.87 2.65 18.29
N GLU A 152 11.06 2.36 19.31
CA GLU A 152 11.03 1.08 20.01
C GLU A 152 9.83 0.24 19.56
N MET A 153 10.12 -0.99 19.14
CA MET A 153 9.11 -1.91 18.62
C MET A 153 8.81 -2.98 19.66
N THR A 154 7.58 -3.00 20.17
CA THR A 154 7.11 -4.10 21.01
C THR A 154 6.84 -5.36 20.16
N PRO A 155 6.93 -6.57 20.74
CA PRO A 155 6.56 -7.80 20.04
C PRO A 155 5.13 -7.79 19.49
N GLN A 156 4.19 -7.19 20.24
CA GLN A 156 2.79 -7.07 19.85
C GLN A 156 2.61 -6.16 18.63
N THR A 157 3.26 -4.99 18.63
CA THR A 157 3.24 -4.09 17.47
C THR A 157 3.84 -4.75 16.23
N LEU A 158 4.96 -5.45 16.40
CA LEU A 158 5.59 -6.17 15.31
C LEU A 158 4.64 -7.24 14.73
N ALA A 159 4.05 -8.07 15.59
CA ALA A 159 3.11 -9.11 15.17
C ALA A 159 1.89 -8.52 14.44
N PHE A 160 1.32 -7.43 14.96
CA PHE A 160 0.22 -6.72 14.32
C PHE A 160 0.60 -6.24 12.92
N LEU A 161 1.75 -5.55 12.76
CA LEU A 161 2.18 -5.02 11.47
C LEU A 161 2.54 -6.13 10.46
N LEU A 162 3.12 -7.23 10.91
CA LEU A 162 3.37 -8.41 10.07
C LEU A 162 2.07 -8.98 9.52
N ASN A 163 1.06 -9.15 10.38
CA ASN A 163 -0.27 -9.64 9.99
C ASN A 163 -0.98 -8.66 9.05
N PHE A 164 -0.94 -7.37 9.36
CA PHE A 164 -1.53 -6.33 8.52
C PHE A 164 -0.98 -6.38 7.09
N TRP A 165 0.34 -6.32 6.91
CA TRP A 165 0.92 -6.29 5.56
C TRP A 165 0.71 -7.58 4.79
N TYR A 166 0.72 -8.72 5.48
CA TYR A 166 0.37 -10.00 4.87
C TYR A 166 -1.07 -10.02 4.35
N ASN A 167 -2.03 -9.57 5.17
CA ASN A 167 -3.45 -9.55 4.83
C ASN A 167 -3.75 -8.50 3.75
N SER A 168 -3.24 -7.28 3.89
CA SER A 168 -3.33 -6.19 2.92
C SER A 168 -2.93 -6.67 1.51
N TYR A 169 -1.73 -7.26 1.38
CA TYR A 169 -1.29 -7.79 0.08
C TYR A 169 -2.14 -8.96 -0.43
N SER A 170 -2.58 -9.85 0.46
CA SER A 170 -3.37 -11.02 0.08
C SER A 170 -4.76 -10.62 -0.43
N SER A 171 -5.44 -9.71 0.27
CA SER A 171 -6.72 -9.13 -0.13
C SER A 171 -6.60 -8.34 -1.43
N PHE A 172 -5.58 -7.47 -1.55
CA PHE A 172 -5.27 -6.77 -2.79
C PHE A 172 -5.12 -7.74 -3.96
N MET A 173 -4.28 -8.77 -3.81
CA MET A 173 -4.03 -9.71 -4.90
C MET A 173 -5.26 -10.52 -5.26
N ALA A 174 -6.09 -10.91 -4.29
CA ALA A 174 -7.34 -11.63 -4.54
C ALA A 174 -8.30 -10.78 -5.38
N SER A 175 -8.45 -9.50 -5.03
CA SER A 175 -9.25 -8.53 -5.80
C SER A 175 -8.65 -8.29 -7.18
N PHE A 176 -7.35 -8.03 -7.27
CA PHE A 176 -6.68 -7.75 -8.55
C PHE A 176 -6.77 -8.90 -9.55
N VAL A 177 -6.52 -10.15 -9.12
CA VAL A 177 -6.62 -11.32 -10.02
C VAL A 177 -8.07 -11.74 -10.29
N GLY A 178 -9.00 -11.42 -9.38
CA GLY A 178 -10.43 -11.57 -9.60
C GLY A 178 -10.97 -10.57 -10.62
N TYR A 179 -10.41 -9.35 -10.66
CA TYR A 179 -10.82 -8.25 -11.51
C TYR A 179 -10.15 -8.22 -12.89
N VAL A 180 -9.12 -9.04 -13.16
CA VAL A 180 -8.66 -9.29 -14.55
C VAL A 180 -9.57 -10.34 -15.19
N PRO A 181 -10.53 -9.93 -16.04
CA PRO A 181 -11.56 -10.83 -16.51
C PRO A 181 -10.95 -11.91 -17.40
N PHE A 182 -11.57 -13.09 -17.42
CA PHE A 182 -11.13 -14.22 -18.26
C PHE A 182 -11.00 -13.83 -19.75
N HIS A 183 -11.82 -12.90 -20.25
CA HIS A 183 -11.75 -12.41 -21.63
C HIS A 183 -10.50 -11.56 -21.93
N ILE A 184 -9.96 -10.81 -20.95
CA ILE A 184 -8.68 -10.10 -21.12
C ILE A 184 -7.49 -11.09 -21.10
N ARG A 185 -7.60 -12.17 -20.30
CA ARG A 185 -6.63 -13.27 -20.33
C ARG A 185 -6.64 -14.00 -21.67
N LEU A 186 -7.81 -14.17 -22.28
CA LEU A 186 -7.96 -14.74 -23.62
C LEU A 186 -7.41 -13.81 -24.70
N GLN A 187 -7.78 -12.51 -24.71
CA GLN A 187 -7.25 -11.54 -25.69
C GLN A 187 -5.72 -11.45 -25.69
N LYS A 188 -5.08 -11.52 -24.52
CA LYS A 188 -3.61 -11.54 -24.40
C LYS A 188 -2.98 -12.86 -24.87
N ALA A 189 -3.68 -13.99 -24.75
CA ALA A 189 -3.20 -15.29 -25.22
C ALA A 189 -3.42 -15.50 -26.73
N SER A 190 -4.41 -14.82 -27.32
CA SER A 190 -4.76 -14.94 -28.73
C SER A 190 -4.01 -13.99 -29.66
N GLY A 191 -3.11 -13.13 -29.16
CA GLY A 191 -2.17 -12.33 -29.97
C GLY A 191 -2.70 -11.92 -31.34
N SER A 192 -3.62 -10.97 -31.37
CA SER A 192 -4.10 -10.28 -32.58
C SER A 192 -4.32 -8.81 -32.24
#